data_AF-A0A921MW04-F1
#
_entry.id   AF-A0A921MW04-F1
#
_cell.length_a   1.000
_cell.length_b   1.000
_cell.length_c   1.000
_cell.angle_alpha   90.00
_cell.angle_beta   90.00
_cell.angle_gamma   90.00
#
_symmetry.space_group_name_H-M   'P 1'
#
loop_
_entity.id
_entity.type
_entity.pdbx_description
1 polymer ?
#
loop_
_entity_poly.entity_id
_entity_poly.type
_entity_poly.pdbx_seq_one_letter_code
_entity_poly.pdbx_strand_id
1 'polypeptide(L)' 'EENEAGIACVGVALTRRDGCSVAVSVTGPIERMGQARRAEVGALLREELERLAPSGFELTPLH' A
#
# COMPACT_ATOMS: atom_id res chain seq x y z
N GLU A 1 -9.17 11.63 6.06
CA GLU A 1 -10.11 11.11 5.05
C GLU A 1 -9.60 11.63 3.72
N GLU A 2 -9.23 10.77 2.78
CA GLU A 2 -8.64 11.22 1.52
C GLU A 2 -9.41 10.63 0.33
N ASN A 3 -9.78 11.51 -0.61
CA ASN A 3 -10.57 11.35 -1.84
C ASN A 3 -12.10 11.18 -1.76
N GLU A 4 -12.66 10.33 -0.91
CA GLU A 4 -14.13 10.14 -0.85
C GLU A 4 -14.61 9.86 0.59
N ALA A 5 -15.70 10.50 1.00
CA ALA A 5 -16.26 10.32 2.33
C ALA A 5 -16.68 8.86 2.54
N GLY A 6 -16.28 8.27 3.66
CA GLY A 6 -16.58 6.87 3.96
C GLY A 6 -15.62 5.86 3.31
N ILE A 7 -14.58 6.29 2.59
CA ILE A 7 -13.56 5.41 2.02
C ILE A 7 -12.23 5.55 2.79
N ALA A 8 -11.54 4.43 2.92
CA ALA A 8 -10.18 4.36 3.44
C ALA A 8 -9.28 3.64 2.44
N CYS A 9 -8.04 4.12 2.36
CA CYS A 9 -7.00 3.54 1.52
C CYS A 9 -5.81 3.13 2.39
N VAL A 10 -5.17 2.02 2.02
CA VAL A 10 -3.85 1.62 2.52
C VAL A 10 -2.96 1.46 1.30
N GLY A 11 -1.85 2.20 1.24
CA GLY A 11 -0.95 2.21 0.10
C GLY A 11 0.46 1.78 0.47
N VAL A 12 1.11 1.06 -0.42
CA VAL A 12 2.54 0.73 -0.36
C VAL A 12 3.19 1.19 -1.66
N ALA A 13 4.33 1.88 -1.53
CA ALA A 13 5.10 2.35 -2.67
C ALA A 13 6.14 1.31 -3.10
N LEU A 14 6.26 1.16 -4.41
CA LEU A 14 7.34 0.46 -5.09
C LEU A 14 8.16 1.48 -5.89
N THR A 15 9.48 1.37 -5.83
CA THR A 15 10.40 2.23 -6.57
C THR A 15 11.23 1.39 -7.54
N ARG A 16 11.49 1.95 -8.71
CA ARG A 16 12.51 1.47 -9.64
C ARG A 16 13.77 2.30 -9.46
N ARG A 17 14.94 1.69 -9.63
CA ARG A 17 16.24 2.37 -9.44
C ARG A 17 16.47 3.60 -10.32
N ASP A 18 15.76 3.68 -11.44
CA ASP A 18 15.82 4.83 -12.35
C ASP A 18 14.84 5.96 -11.97
N GLY A 19 14.19 5.86 -10.82
CA GLY A 19 13.38 6.93 -10.23
C GLY A 19 11.89 6.86 -10.55
N CYS A 20 11.42 5.84 -11.28
CA CYS A 20 9.98 5.64 -11.46
C CYS A 20 9.37 4.97 -10.22
N SER A 21 8.35 5.59 -9.64
CA SER A 21 7.62 5.07 -8.47
C SER A 21 6.19 4.74 -8.83
N VAL A 22 5.69 3.62 -8.33
CA VAL A 22 4.27 3.24 -8.40
C VAL A 22 3.74 2.98 -6.99
N ALA A 23 2.46 3.20 -6.78
CA ALA A 23 1.78 2.86 -5.54
C ALA A 23 0.79 1.74 -5.81
N VAL A 24 0.78 0.74 -4.94
CA VAL A 24 -0.27 -0.27 -4.88
C VAL A 24 -1.12 0.04 -3.66
N SER A 25 -2.43 0.12 -3.84
CA SER A 25 -3.36 0.43 -2.75
C SER A 25 -4.50 -0.56 -2.64
N VAL A 26 -4.94 -0.77 -1.41
CA VAL A 26 -6.20 -1.44 -1.08
C VAL A 26 -7.19 -0.38 -0.62
N THR A 27 -8.30 -0.28 -1.34
CA THR A 27 -9.38 0.67 -1.08
C THR A 27 -10.59 -0.07 -0.52
N GLY A 28 -11.19 0.46 0.53
CA GLY A 28 -12.41 -0.11 1.11
C GLY A 28 -13.15 0.88 2.00
N PRO A 29 -14.36 0.55 2.46
CA PRO A 29 -15.15 1.45 3.28
C PRO A 29 -14.56 1.57 4.69
N ILE A 30 -14.59 2.80 5.22
CA ILE A 30 -13.95 3.18 6.48
C ILE A 30 -14.52 2.43 7.69
N GLU A 31 -15.81 2.06 7.65
CA GLU A 31 -16.47 1.27 8.70
C GLU A 31 -15.83 -0.13 8.88
N ARG A 32 -15.22 -0.68 7.82
CA ARG A 32 -14.50 -1.98 7.86
C ARG A 32 -12.99 -1.81 7.91
N MET A 33 -12.48 -0.60 7.70
CA MET A 33 -11.06 -0.27 7.60
C MET A 33 -10.62 0.59 8.80
N GLY A 34 -10.91 0.11 10.01
CA GLY A 34 -10.42 0.71 11.25
C GLY A 34 -8.88 0.72 11.33
N GLN A 35 -8.32 1.38 12.34
CA GLN A 35 -6.85 1.53 12.46
C GLN A 35 -6.10 0.20 12.48
N ALA A 36 -6.52 -0.76 13.32
CA ALA A 36 -5.89 -2.08 13.41
C ALA A 36 -5.94 -2.83 12.07
N ARG A 37 -7.11 -2.81 11.40
CA ARG A 37 -7.28 -3.46 10.09
C ARG A 37 -6.41 -2.83 9.02
N ARG A 38 -6.28 -1.49 9.01
CA ARG A 38 -5.39 -0.81 8.06
C ARG A 38 -3.92 -1.14 8.27
N ALA A 39 -3.49 -1.27 9.53
CA ALA A 39 -2.14 -1.71 9.85
C ALA A 39 -1.88 -3.14 9.37
N GLU A 40 -2.82 -4.06 9.64
CA GLU A 40 -2.76 -5.45 9.17
C GLU A 40 -2.71 -5.52 7.64
N VAL A 41 -3.61 -4.82 6.94
CA VAL A 41 -3.63 -4.75 5.47
C VAL A 41 -2.32 -4.17 4.94
N GLY A 42 -1.75 -3.16 5.60
CA GLY A 42 -0.46 -2.58 5.21
C GLY A 42 0.69 -3.58 5.32
N ALA A 43 0.75 -4.36 6.40
CA ALA A 43 1.75 -5.40 6.59
C ALA A 43 1.62 -6.50 5.53
N LEU A 44 0.40 -7.02 5.32
CA LEU A 44 0.12 -8.02 4.29
C LEU A 44 0.46 -7.50 2.90
N LEU A 45 0.10 -6.26 2.58
CA LEU A 45 0.39 -5.68 1.27
C LEU A 45 1.90 -5.57 1.04
N ARG A 46 2.70 -5.25 2.07
CA ARG A 46 4.16 -5.26 1.95
C ARG A 46 4.71 -6.67 1.71
N GLU A 47 4.28 -7.65 2.49
CA GLU A 47 4.71 -9.05 2.35
C GLU A 47 4.40 -9.61 0.96
N GLU A 48 3.19 -9.35 0.45
CA GLU A 48 2.77 -9.77 -0.88
C GLU A 48 3.63 -9.11 -1.97
N LEU A 49 3.89 -7.81 -1.85
CA LEU A 49 4.70 -7.08 -2.82
C LEU A 49 6.18 -7.44 -2.77
N GLU A 50 6.73 -7.80 -1.60
CA GLU A 50 8.06 -8.39 -1.48
C GLU A 50 8.20 -9.67 -2.34
N ARG A 51 7.14 -10.48 -2.40
CA ARG A 51 7.12 -11.74 -3.14
C ARG A 51 6.74 -11.58 -4.62
N LEU A 52 5.85 -10.65 -4.92
CA LEU A 52 5.19 -10.53 -6.22
C LEU A 52 5.58 -9.27 -7.01
N ALA A 53 6.47 -8.43 -6.49
CA ALA A 53 6.89 -7.22 -7.18
C ALA A 53 7.35 -7.53 -8.61
N PRO A 54 6.90 -6.74 -9.61
CA PRO A 54 7.42 -6.85 -10.96
C PRO A 54 8.94 -6.65 -10.98
N SER A 55 9.63 -7.35 -11.88
CA SER A 55 11.08 -7.25 -11.98
C SER A 55 11.55 -5.80 -12.14
N GLY A 56 12.53 -5.42 -11.32
CA GLY A 56 13.09 -4.06 -11.30
C GLY A 56 12.40 -3.10 -10.34
N PHE A 57 11.29 -3.49 -9.71
CA PHE A 57 10.67 -2.73 -8.61
C PHE A 57 11.06 -3.33 -7.26
N GLU A 58 11.32 -2.44 -6.30
CA GLU A 58 11.66 -2.78 -4.93
C GLU A 58 10.74 -1.99 -3.98
N LEU A 59 10.47 -2.52 -2.78
CA LEU A 59 9.69 -1.79 -1.78
C LEU A 59 10.41 -0.52 -1.35
N THR A 60 9.67 0.59 -1.25
CA THR A 60 10.21 1.79 -0.60
C THR A 60 10.42 1.53 0.90
N PRO A 61 11.60 1.90 1.45
CA PRO A 61 11.85 1.84 2.88
C PRO A 61 10.84 2.67 3.67
N LEU A 62 10.45 2.18 4.85
CA LEU A 62 9.69 2.97 5.81
C LEU A 62 10.67 3.95 6.47
N HIS A 63 10.45 5.25 6.29
CA HIS A 63 11.18 6.31 7.00
C HIS A 63 10.51 6.64 8.33
#